data_AF-A0A9X7BH77-F1
#
_entry.id   AF-A0A9X7BH77-F1
#
_cell.length_a   1.000
_cell.length_b   1.000
_cell.length_c   1.000
_cell.angle_alpha   90.00
_cell.angle_beta   90.00
_cell.angle_gamma   90.00
#
_symmetry.space_group_name_H-M   'P 1'
#
loop_
_entity.id
_entity.type
_entity.pdbx_description
1 polymer ?
#
loop_
_entity_poly.entity_id
_entity_poly.type
_entity_poly.pdbx_seq_one_letter_code
_entity_poly.pdbx_strand_id
1 'polypeptide(L)' 'MNNIDLRYGINPHQKKEKVYSTEKLFIKILNGEASYINFLDALNAFQLVRELKQSTGQPAAVFCEKNISLKY' A
#
# COMPACT_ATOMS: atom_id res chain seq x y z
N MET A 1 4.26 2.30 19.85
CA MET A 1 4.81 2.40 18.47
C MET A 1 4.54 1.09 17.77
N ASN A 2 3.66 1.09 16.78
CA ASN A 2 3.39 -0.09 15.96
C ASN A 2 4.16 0.06 14.66
N ASN A 3 4.88 -0.98 14.25
CA ASN A 3 5.65 -1.02 13.02
C ASN A 3 5.34 -2.27 12.20
N ILE A 4 5.52 -2.16 10.89
CA ILE A 4 5.44 -3.27 9.94
C ILE A 4 6.77 -3.31 9.18
N ASP A 5 7.43 -4.46 9.21
CA ASP A 5 8.63 -4.69 8.41
C ASP A 5 8.25 -4.93 6.94
N LEU A 6 8.95 -4.24 6.04
CA LEU A 6 8.79 -4.39 4.60
C LEU A 6 9.93 -5.25 4.02
N ARG A 7 9.63 -5.98 2.95
CA ARG A 7 10.60 -6.83 2.27
C ARG A 7 11.80 -6.03 1.74
N TYR A 8 11.53 -4.88 1.12
CA TYR A 8 12.49 -3.90 0.62
C TYR A 8 11.80 -2.57 0.36
N GLY A 9 12.60 -1.53 0.10
CA GLY A 9 12.16 -0.18 -0.28
C GLY A 9 11.57 -0.11 -1.68
N ILE A 10 11.90 0.95 -2.42
CA ILE A 10 11.45 1.08 -3.80
C ILE A 10 12.12 0.00 -4.67
N ASN A 11 13.38 -0.32 -4.38
CA ASN A 11 14.18 -1.29 -5.12
C ASN A 11 14.73 -2.42 -4.21
N PRO A 12 14.99 -3.63 -4.73
CA PRO A 12 15.44 -4.79 -3.92
C PRO A 12 16.74 -4.59 -3.12
N HIS A 13 17.62 -3.69 -3.57
CA HIS A 13 18.88 -3.39 -2.87
C HIS A 13 18.65 -2.55 -1.60
N GLN A 14 17.52 -1.83 -1.50
CA GLN A 14 17.14 -1.03 -0.33
C GLN A 14 16.51 -1.96 0.72
N LYS A 15 17.34 -2.51 1.60
CA LYS A 15 16.91 -3.44 2.66
C LYS A 15 16.62 -2.70 3.97
N LYS A 16 15.81 -3.31 4.83
CA LYS A 16 15.44 -2.85 6.20
C LYS A 16 14.48 -1.67 6.26
N GLU A 17 13.54 -1.59 5.32
CA GLU A 17 12.50 -0.57 5.34
C GLU A 17 11.35 -0.97 6.27
N LYS A 18 10.76 0.02 6.94
CA LYS A 18 9.66 -0.18 7.89
C LYS A 18 8.61 0.91 7.74
N VAL A 19 7.36 0.52 7.92
CA VAL A 19 6.27 1.48 8.12
C VAL A 19 6.07 1.67 9.61
N TYR A 20 6.05 2.92 10.04
CA TYR A 20 5.77 3.30 11.42
C TYR A 20 4.61 4.29 11.46
N SER A 21 3.90 4.28 12.59
CA SER A 21 2.87 5.27 12.90
C SER A 21 3.01 5.67 14.36
N THR A 22 2.82 6.96 14.63
CA THR A 22 2.69 7.49 15.99
C THR A 22 1.42 6.97 16.66
N GLU A 23 0.39 6.73 15.85
CA GLU A 23 -0.87 6.10 16.25
C GLU A 23 -0.90 4.60 15.93
N LYS A 24 -1.99 3.92 16.30
CA LYS A 24 -2.19 2.50 15.98
C LYS A 24 -2.35 2.32 14.47
N LEU A 25 -1.47 1.54 13.86
CA LEU A 25 -1.62 1.12 12.45
C LEU A 25 -2.97 0.42 12.24
N PHE A 26 -3.72 0.90 11.24
CA PHE A 26 -5.02 0.35 10.83
C PHE A 26 -4.89 -0.81 9.82
N ILE A 27 -3.66 -1.16 9.44
CA ILE A 27 -3.34 -2.23 8.50
C ILE A 27 -2.63 -3.36 9.26
N LYS A 28 -2.98 -4.60 8.91
CA LYS A 28 -2.32 -5.82 9.37
C LYS A 28 -2.03 -6.72 8.19
N ILE A 29 -0.79 -7.22 8.10
CA ILE A 29 -0.44 -8.27 7.14
C ILE A 29 -1.00 -9.59 7.64
N LEU A 30 -1.85 -10.23 6.85
CA LEU A 30 -2.42 -11.54 7.17
C LEU A 30 -1.59 -12.70 6.62
N ASN A 31 -0.92 -12.49 5.48
CA ASN A 31 -0.06 -13.47 4.84
C ASN A 31 1.03 -12.78 3.99
N GLY A 32 2.19 -13.43 3.86
CA GLY A 32 3.32 -12.97 3.06
C GLY A 32 4.02 -11.73 3.63
N GLU A 33 4.75 -11.03 2.76
CA GLU A 33 5.47 -9.81 3.09
C GLU A 33 5.16 -8.73 2.05
N ALA A 34 4.81 -7.54 2.51
CA ALA A 34 4.61 -6.40 1.62
C ALA A 34 5.95 -5.75 1.24
N SER A 35 6.10 -5.36 -0.03
CA SER A 35 7.13 -4.38 -0.41
C SER A 35 6.64 -2.96 -0.14
N TYR A 36 7.54 -1.98 -0.12
CA TYR A 36 7.19 -0.57 -0.01
C TYR A 36 6.18 -0.13 -1.06
N ILE A 37 6.38 -0.57 -2.30
CA ILE A 37 5.48 -0.27 -3.41
C ILE A 37 4.09 -0.86 -3.18
N ASN A 38 4.01 -2.13 -2.78
CA ASN A 38 2.71 -2.77 -2.50
C ASN A 38 1.96 -2.06 -1.37
N PHE A 39 2.69 -1.59 -0.36
CA PHE A 39 2.10 -0.86 0.75
C PHE A 39 1.47 0.48 0.29
N LEU A 40 2.19 1.24 -0.54
CA LEU A 40 1.67 2.47 -1.13
C LEU A 40 0.47 2.23 -2.04
N ASP A 41 0.53 1.21 -2.90
CA ASP A 41 -0.58 0.87 -3.80
C ASP A 41 -1.83 0.46 -3.01
N ALA A 42 -1.68 -0.32 -1.94
CA ALA A 42 -2.79 -0.71 -1.07
C ALA A 42 -3.44 0.50 -0.36
N LEU A 43 -2.63 1.45 0.11
CA LEU A 43 -3.14 2.68 0.75
C LEU A 43 -3.94 3.56 -0.22
N ASN A 44 -3.46 3.71 -1.46
CA ASN A 44 -4.14 4.49 -2.48
C ASN A 44 -5.42 3.79 -2.95
N ALA A 45 -5.34 2.48 -3.21
CA ALA A 45 -6.49 1.67 -3.61
C ALA A 45 -7.60 1.71 -2.57
N PHE A 46 -7.26 1.60 -1.29
CA PHE A 46 -8.23 1.63 -0.19
C PHE A 46 -8.99 2.96 -0.13
N GLN A 47 -8.28 4.09 -0.23
CA GLN A 47 -8.92 5.41 -0.21
C GLN A 47 -9.89 5.57 -1.38
N LEU A 48 -9.45 5.22 -2.59
CA LEU A 48 -10.28 5.33 -3.80
C LEU A 48 -11.53 4.46 -3.74
N VAL A 49 -11.42 3.19 -3.34
CA VAL A 49 -12.59 2.30 -3.23
C VAL A 49 -13.55 2.77 -2.15
N ARG A 50 -13.04 3.29 -1.03
CA ARG A 50 -13.86 3.85 0.04
C ARG A 50 -14.67 5.05 -0.45
N GLU A 51 -14.02 5.99 -1.14
CA GLU A 51 -14.68 7.18 -1.69
C GLU A 51 -15.70 6.81 -2.78
N LEU A 52 -15.35 5.91 -3.70
CA LEU A 52 -16.28 5.40 -4.71
C LEU A 52 -17.53 4.77 -4.07
N LYS A 53 -17.35 3.94 -3.04
CA LYS A 53 -18.47 3.33 -2.33
C LYS A 53 -19.34 4.38 -1.61
N GLN A 54 -18.72 5.41 -1.02
CA GLN A 54 -19.44 6.50 -0.37
C GLN A 54 -20.23 7.35 -1.36
N SER A 55 -19.67 7.63 -2.54
CA SER A 55 -20.32 8.46 -3.56
C SER A 55 -21.39 7.73 -4.35
N THR A 56 -21.23 6.42 -4.59
CA THR A 56 -22.17 5.65 -5.43
C THR A 56 -23.18 4.82 -4.63
N GLY A 57 -22.89 4.52 -3.36
CA GLY A 57 -23.65 3.57 -2.55
C GLY A 57 -23.50 2.10 -2.99
N GLN A 58 -22.65 1.81 -3.98
CA GLN A 58 -22.46 0.48 -4.55
C GLN A 58 -21.11 -0.14 -4.13
N PRO A 59 -20.98 -1.48 -4.17
CA PRO A 59 -19.67 -2.13 -4.05
C PRO A 59 -18.71 -1.62 -5.13
N ALA A 60 -17.48 -1.29 -4.74
CA ALA A 60 -16.44 -0.82 -5.64
C ALA A 60 -15.18 -1.67 -5.52
N ALA A 61 -14.43 -1.77 -6.62
CA ALA A 61 -13.13 -2.43 -6.68
C ALA A 61 -12.20 -1.59 -7.56
N VAL A 62 -10.90 -1.64 -7.28
CA VAL A 62 -9.87 -1.02 -8.10
C VAL A 62 -8.70 -1.97 -8.28
N PHE A 63 -8.09 -1.93 -9.46
CA PHE A 63 -6.85 -2.60 -9.77
C PHE A 63 -5.75 -1.55 -9.91
N CYS A 64 -4.63 -1.74 -9.21
CA CYS A 64 -3.48 -0.84 -9.28
C CYS A 64 -2.30 -1.57 -9.94
N GLU A 65 -1.86 -1.04 -11.07
CA GLU A 65 -0.67 -1.51 -11.79
C GLU A 65 0.28 -0.33 -12.01
N LYS A 66 1.58 -0.57 -11.81
CA LYS A 66 2.61 0.42 -12.12
C LYS A 66 3.15 0.20 -13.53
N ASN A 67 2.57 0.90 -14.50
CA ASN A 67 3.15 1.07 -15.83
C ASN A 67 3.91 2.41 -15.90
N ILE A 68 5.06 2.50 -15.22
CA ILE A 68 5.97 3.64 -15.34
C ILE A 68 7.12 3.23 -16.26
N SER A 69 6.96 3.45 -17.56
CA SER A 69 8.09 3.48 -18.50
C SER A 69 8.56 4.92 -18.58
N LEU A 70 9.59 5.28 -17.81
CA LEU A 70 10.34 6.51 -18.07
C LEU A 70 11.19 6.25 -19.32
N LYS A 71 10.64 6.58 -20.48
CA LYS A 71 11.43 6.76 -21.68
C LYS A 71 12.20 8.07 -21.50
N TYR A 72 13.50 7.96 -21.24
CA TYR A 72 14.44 9.06 -21.44
C TYR A 72 14.64 9.29 -22.94
#